data_AF-A0A939WXK9-F1
#
_entry.id   AF-A0A939WXK9-F1
#
_cell.length_a   1.000
_cell.length_b   1.000
_cell.length_c   1.000
_cell.angle_alpha   90.00
_cell.angle_beta   90.00
_cell.angle_gamma   90.00
#
_symmetry.space_group_name_H-M   'P 1'
#
loop_
_entity.id
_entity.type
_entity.pdbx_description
1 polymer ?
#
loop_
_entity_poly.entity_id
_entity_poly.type
_entity_poly.pdbx_seq_one_letter_code
_entity_poly.pdbx_strand_id
1 'polypeptide(L)'
;FDAPGVNPWTTIPSEAQQTPEHMFTVSADYFVWNFWFGASFGYKIPATYTVKDENGRKNTMVIRERLSTDAVSTAFDRTREMLPTGRDALDIFFVKADIKYQFSDSFTAMLEYSFTRDHNRQRMVAQEDGTYKSESDVIEVMDVHGLMFLVEGRF
;
A
#
# COMPACT_ATOMS: atom_id res chain seq x y z
N PHE A 1 9.67 10.03 -32.68
CA PHE A 1 8.76 10.44 -31.60
C PHE A 1 9.05 9.47 -30.46
N ASP A 2 10.06 9.79 -29.65
CA ASP A 2 10.45 9.05 -28.45
C ASP A 2 9.43 9.36 -27.36
N ALA A 3 8.45 8.46 -27.19
CA ALA A 3 7.74 8.34 -25.93
C ALA A 3 8.46 7.24 -25.15
N PRO A 4 9.10 7.53 -24.01
CA PRO A 4 9.75 6.51 -23.19
C PRO A 4 8.70 5.45 -22.83
N GLY A 5 8.94 4.25 -23.31
CA GLY A 5 7.99 3.15 -23.33
C GLY A 5 7.40 2.83 -21.97
N VAL A 6 6.07 2.99 -21.88
CA VAL A 6 5.24 2.21 -20.98
C VAL A 6 5.37 0.76 -21.47
N ASN A 7 6.23 -0.04 -20.86
CA ASN A 7 6.32 -1.47 -21.15
C ASN A 7 5.13 -2.15 -20.46
N PRO A 8 4.06 -2.56 -21.16
CA PRO A 8 2.83 -3.04 -20.54
C PRO A 8 2.96 -4.47 -19.99
N TRP A 9 4.12 -5.09 -20.18
CA TRP A 9 4.41 -6.47 -19.83
C TRP A 9 5.76 -6.51 -19.12
N THR A 10 5.78 -6.19 -17.82
CA THR A 10 6.84 -6.75 -16.98
C THR A 10 6.52 -8.23 -16.82
N THR A 11 6.84 -9.02 -17.85
CA THR A 11 6.80 -10.48 -17.78
C THR A 11 7.74 -10.87 -16.66
N ILE A 12 7.18 -11.32 -15.53
CA ILE A 12 7.96 -11.92 -14.45
C ILE A 12 8.76 -13.05 -15.10
N PRO A 13 10.10 -13.00 -15.08
CA PRO A 13 10.91 -14.05 -15.67
C PRO A 13 10.51 -15.40 -15.10
N SER A 14 10.50 -16.48 -15.90
CA SER A 14 10.23 -17.83 -15.39
C SER A 14 11.20 -18.25 -14.28
N GLU A 15 12.36 -17.60 -14.21
CA GLU A 15 13.42 -17.79 -13.24
C GLU A 15 13.22 -16.98 -11.94
N ALA A 16 12.20 -16.13 -11.87
CA ALA A 16 11.93 -15.31 -10.70
C ALA A 16 11.41 -16.18 -9.55
N GLN A 17 12.08 -16.10 -8.40
CA GLN A 17 11.58 -16.70 -7.18
C GLN A 17 10.39 -15.89 -6.67
N GLN A 18 9.26 -16.57 -6.43
CA GLN A 18 8.02 -15.94 -5.99
C GLN A 18 7.74 -16.30 -4.54
N THR A 19 7.31 -15.32 -3.74
CA THR A 19 6.74 -15.58 -2.41
C THR A 19 5.26 -15.19 -2.41
N PRO A 20 4.38 -16.02 -1.81
CA PRO A 20 2.96 -15.69 -1.71
C PRO A 20 2.73 -14.53 -0.75
N GLU A 21 1.58 -13.89 -0.89
CA GLU A 21 1.07 -12.91 0.06
C GLU A 21 0.29 -13.61 1.18
N HIS A 22 0.50 -13.16 2.42
CA HIS A 22 -0.32 -13.54 3.56
C HIS A 22 -0.79 -12.28 4.29
N MET A 23 -2.08 -12.22 4.61
CA MET A 23 -2.67 -11.11 5.35
C MET A 23 -3.46 -11.65 6.53
N PHE A 24 -3.24 -11.04 7.69
CA PHE A 24 -3.95 -11.31 8.92
C PHE A 24 -4.58 -10.01 9.41
N THR A 25 -5.87 -10.06 9.74
CA THR A 25 -6.61 -8.90 10.24
C THR A 25 -7.47 -9.31 11.42
N VAL A 26 -7.47 -8.50 12.46
CA VAL A 26 -8.38 -8.58 13.59
C VAL A 26 -9.13 -7.28 13.68
N SER A 27 -10.45 -7.37 13.71
CA SER A 27 -11.34 -6.23 13.80
C SER A 27 -12.30 -6.42 14.96
N ALA A 28 -12.61 -5.31 15.64
CA ALA A 28 -13.60 -5.26 16.69
C ALA A 28 -14.44 -4.01 16.50
N ASP A 29 -15.74 -4.17 16.69
CA ASP A 29 -16.72 -3.10 16.62
C ASP A 29 -17.54 -3.11 17.91
N TYR A 30 -17.72 -1.92 18.47
CA TYR A 30 -18.52 -1.73 19.67
C TYR A 30 -19.61 -0.70 19.44
N PHE A 31 -20.85 -1.09 19.68
CA PHE A 31 -22.02 -0.24 19.54
C PHE A 31 -22.53 0.22 20.90
N VAL A 32 -22.72 1.52 21.06
CA VAL A 32 -23.32 2.14 22.25
C VAL A 32 -24.16 3.34 21.85
N TRP A 33 -25.45 3.30 22.22
CA TRP A 33 -26.45 4.31 21.87
C TRP A 33 -26.57 4.56 20.37
N ASN A 34 -26.03 5.68 19.89
CA ASN A 34 -26.03 6.06 18.48
C ASN A 34 -24.61 6.06 17.89
N PHE A 35 -23.63 5.51 18.63
CA PHE A 35 -22.24 5.44 18.23
C PHE A 35 -21.80 4.01 17.93
N TRP A 36 -21.02 3.85 16.86
CA TRP A 36 -20.19 2.68 16.62
C TRP A 36 -18.73 3.09 16.70
N PHE A 37 -17.95 2.31 17.42
CA PHE A 37 -16.51 2.41 17.51
C PHE A 37 -15.90 1.16 16.90
N GLY A 38 -15.30 1.31 15.72
CA GLY A 38 -14.59 0.26 15.03
C GLY A 38 -13.09 0.43 15.20
N ALA A 39 -12.38 -0.67 15.38
CA ALA A 39 -10.93 -0.72 15.30
C ALA A 39 -10.51 -1.98 14.56
N SER A 40 -9.55 -1.84 13.65
CA SER A 40 -8.95 -2.94 12.90
C SER A 40 -7.44 -2.87 12.99
N PHE A 41 -6.81 -3.99 13.29
CA PHE A 41 -5.37 -4.20 13.23
C PHE A 41 -5.08 -5.21 12.14
N GLY A 42 -4.10 -4.93 11.30
CA GLY A 42 -3.70 -5.82 10.23
C GLY A 42 -2.19 -5.93 10.09
N TYR A 43 -1.77 -7.12 9.71
CA TYR A 43 -0.39 -7.47 9.42
C TYR A 43 -0.35 -8.22 8.09
N LYS A 44 0.58 -7.84 7.23
CA LYS A 44 0.70 -8.37 5.88
C LYS A 44 2.15 -8.73 5.59
N ILE A 45 2.35 -9.98 5.17
CA ILE A 45 3.56 -10.44 4.50
C ILE A 45 3.31 -10.24 3.00
N PRO A 46 4.00 -9.30 2.33
CA PRO A 46 3.71 -8.99 0.94
C PRO A 46 4.21 -10.10 0.00
N ALA A 47 3.52 -10.26 -1.13
CA ALA A 47 4.05 -11.09 -2.21
C ALA A 47 5.30 -10.43 -2.83
N THR A 48 6.28 -11.25 -3.22
CA THR A 48 7.50 -10.76 -3.85
C THR A 48 7.84 -11.52 -5.12
N TYR A 49 8.50 -10.83 -6.02
CA TYR A 49 9.21 -11.41 -7.16
C TYR A 49 10.68 -11.07 -7.05
N THR A 50 11.53 -12.07 -6.87
CA THR A 50 12.98 -11.89 -6.74
C THR A 50 13.69 -12.46 -7.97
N VAL A 51 14.45 -11.61 -8.65
CA VAL A 51 15.33 -12.00 -9.75
C VAL A 51 16.78 -11.75 -9.32
N LYS A 52 17.70 -12.63 -9.67
CA LYS A 52 19.14 -12.38 -9.45
C LYS A 52 19.75 -11.80 -10.72
N ASP A 53 20.56 -10.76 -10.58
CA ASP A 53 21.35 -10.23 -11.70
C ASP A 53 22.53 -11.15 -12.06
N GLU A 54 23.25 -10.82 -13.13
CA GLU A 54 24.45 -11.55 -13.58
C GLU A 54 25.57 -11.60 -12.52
N ASN A 55 25.53 -10.69 -11.54
CA ASN A 55 26.45 -10.62 -10.40
C ASN A 55 25.90 -11.34 -9.15
N GLY A 56 24.77 -12.06 -9.28
CA GLY A 56 24.12 -12.79 -8.20
C GLY A 56 23.36 -11.94 -7.18
N ARG A 57 23.22 -10.63 -7.41
CA ARG A 57 22.52 -9.71 -6.51
C ARG A 57 21.02 -9.80 -6.70
N LYS A 58 20.28 -9.78 -5.57
CA LYS A 58 18.82 -9.84 -5.57
C LYS A 58 18.22 -8.52 -6.00
N ASN A 59 17.31 -8.57 -6.97
CA ASN A 59 16.41 -7.49 -7.34
C ASN A 59 14.99 -7.95 -7.00
N THR A 60 14.44 -7.36 -5.94
CA THR A 60 13.17 -7.77 -5.34
C THR A 60 12.09 -6.75 -5.68
N MET A 61 11.02 -7.19 -6.33
CA MET A 61 9.79 -6.43 -6.52
C MET A 61 8.77 -6.87 -5.46
N VAL A 62 8.19 -5.91 -4.75
CA VAL A 62 7.21 -6.16 -3.69
C VAL A 62 5.82 -5.71 -4.16
N ILE A 63 4.82 -6.57 -4.00
CA ILE A 63 3.43 -6.23 -4.20
C ILE A 63 2.85 -5.72 -2.87
N ARG A 64 2.66 -4.41 -2.79
CA ARG A 64 2.21 -3.72 -1.58
C ARG A 64 0.70 -3.72 -1.45
N GLU A 65 -0.03 -3.61 -2.55
CA GLU A 65 -1.51 -3.64 -2.57
C GLU A 65 -2.00 -4.51 -3.73
N ARG A 66 -2.94 -5.41 -3.46
CA ARG A 66 -3.62 -6.19 -4.50
C ARG A 66 -4.88 -5.42 -4.89
N LEU A 67 -4.84 -4.72 -6.02
CA LEU A 67 -6.07 -4.22 -6.64
C LEU A 67 -6.97 -5.43 -6.92
N SER A 68 -8.22 -5.40 -6.43
CA SER A 68 -9.21 -6.44 -6.72
C SER A 68 -9.67 -6.44 -8.18
N THR A 69 -9.24 -5.44 -8.97
CA THR A 69 -9.50 -5.33 -10.39
C THR A 69 -8.24 -4.87 -11.13
N ASP A 70 -7.71 -5.71 -12.03
CA ASP A 70 -6.62 -5.38 -12.96
C ASP A 70 -6.96 -4.23 -13.95
N ALA A 71 -8.12 -3.58 -13.79
CA ALA A 71 -8.66 -2.58 -14.71
C ALA A 71 -8.44 -1.13 -14.25
N VAL A 72 -7.99 -0.88 -13.02
CA VAL A 72 -7.73 0.48 -12.51
C VAL A 72 -6.41 0.51 -11.75
N SER A 73 -5.30 0.21 -12.43
CA SER A 73 -4.01 0.77 -12.01
C SER A 73 -3.83 2.07 -12.79
N THR A 74 -4.09 3.21 -12.15
CA THR A 74 -3.61 4.47 -12.69
C THR A 74 -2.08 4.46 -12.65
N ALA A 75 -1.39 5.25 -13.48
CA ALA A 75 0.07 5.37 -13.43
C ALA A 75 0.63 5.88 -12.08
N PHE A 76 -0.27 6.22 -11.14
CA PHE A 76 0.02 6.67 -9.78
C PHE A 76 -0.27 5.61 -8.72
N ASP A 77 -0.92 4.49 -9.07
CA ASP A 77 -1.16 3.37 -8.15
C ASP A 77 0.14 2.56 -7.99
N ARG A 78 0.97 3.00 -7.05
CA ARG A 78 2.21 2.31 -6.63
C ARG A 78 1.89 1.06 -5.81
N THR A 79 1.13 0.15 -6.41
CA THR A 79 0.77 -1.17 -5.88
C THR A 79 1.96 -2.11 -5.86
N ARG A 80 3.02 -1.78 -6.62
CA ARG A 80 4.28 -2.51 -6.71
C ARG A 80 5.44 -1.54 -6.48
N GLU A 81 6.44 -1.99 -5.73
CA GLU A 81 7.68 -1.24 -5.54
C GLU A 81 8.89 -2.14 -5.78
N MET A 82 9.89 -1.64 -6.51
CA MET A 82 11.16 -2.31 -6.68
C MET A 82 12.12 -1.90 -5.57
N LEU A 83 12.56 -2.85 -4.74
CA LEU A 83 13.50 -2.60 -3.67
C LEU A 83 14.91 -2.31 -4.19
N PRO A 84 15.74 -1.60 -3.41
CA PRO A 84 17.14 -1.47 -3.71
C PRO A 84 17.80 -2.85 -3.76
N THR A 85 18.74 -3.00 -4.68
CA THR A 85 19.44 -4.27 -4.90
C THR A 85 20.01 -4.83 -3.59
N GLY A 86 19.74 -6.10 -3.32
CA GLY A 86 20.19 -6.82 -2.12
C GLY A 86 19.25 -6.72 -0.92
N ARG A 87 18.16 -5.95 -0.97
CA ARG A 87 17.17 -5.90 0.11
C ARG A 87 16.07 -6.94 -0.07
N ASP A 88 15.66 -7.51 1.05
CA ASP A 88 14.48 -8.38 1.14
C ASP A 88 13.26 -7.53 1.54
N ALA A 89 12.06 -8.01 1.18
CA ALA A 89 10.82 -7.34 1.53
C ALA A 89 10.57 -7.38 3.02
N LEU A 90 10.00 -6.29 3.54
CA LEU A 90 9.60 -6.15 4.91
C LEU A 90 8.08 -6.24 5.03
N ASP A 91 7.62 -6.70 6.19
CA ASP A 91 6.20 -6.81 6.45
C ASP A 91 5.54 -5.43 6.55
N ILE A 92 4.26 -5.41 6.21
CA ILE A 92 3.42 -4.22 6.21
C ILE A 92 2.47 -4.31 7.39
N PHE A 93 2.37 -3.22 8.13
CA PHE A 93 1.49 -3.10 9.27
C PHE A 93 0.43 -2.03 9.00
N PHE A 94 -0.82 -2.27 9.39
CA PHE A 94 -1.87 -1.26 9.28
C PHE A 94 -2.85 -1.28 10.46
N VAL A 95 -3.34 -0.10 10.82
CA VAL A 95 -4.41 0.11 11.80
C VAL A 95 -5.46 0.99 11.16
N LYS A 96 -6.71 0.69 11.46
CA LYS A 96 -7.84 1.56 11.18
C LYS A 96 -8.66 1.75 12.43
N ALA A 97 -9.18 2.94 12.64
CA ALA A 97 -10.14 3.24 13.69
C ALA A 97 -11.24 4.09 13.09
N ASP A 98 -12.50 3.71 13.31
CA ASP A 98 -13.65 4.45 12.84
C ASP A 98 -14.62 4.75 13.96
N ILE A 99 -15.22 5.93 13.89
CA ILE A 99 -16.30 6.37 14.75
C ILE A 99 -17.45 6.73 13.84
N LYS A 100 -18.56 6.01 13.97
CA LYS A 100 -19.82 6.32 13.28
C LYS A 100 -20.82 6.86 14.28
N TYR A 101 -21.52 7.91 13.90
CA TYR A 101 -22.62 8.47 14.67
C TYR A 101 -23.88 8.55 13.82
N GLN A 102 -24.95 7.92 14.30
CA GLN A 102 -26.27 8.00 13.67
C GLN A 102 -27.06 9.15 14.29
N PHE A 103 -27.34 10.19 13.50
CA PHE A 103 -28.16 11.32 13.93
C PHE A 103 -29.65 10.99 13.91
N SER A 104 -30.05 10.22 12.89
CA SER A 104 -31.41 9.73 12.68
C SER A 104 -31.37 8.48 11.81
N ASP A 105 -32.52 7.84 11.59
CA ASP A 105 -32.64 6.71 10.65
C ASP A 105 -32.23 7.07 9.21
N SER A 106 -32.21 8.36 8.89
CA SER A 106 -31.88 8.87 7.56
C SER A 106 -30.48 9.46 7.45
N PHE A 107 -29.73 9.66 8.54
CA PHE A 107 -28.48 10.42 8.49
C PHE A 107 -27.42 9.89 9.46
N THR A 108 -26.24 9.62 8.91
CA THR A 108 -25.08 9.07 9.64
C THR A 108 -23.82 9.83 9.25
N ALA A 109 -22.95 10.14 10.21
CA ALA A 109 -21.59 10.57 9.94
C ALA A 109 -20.60 9.50 10.39
N MET A 110 -19.47 9.45 9.70
CA MET A 110 -18.36 8.55 9.98
C MET A 110 -17.05 9.33 9.91
N LEU A 111 -16.21 9.15 10.92
CA LEU A 111 -14.81 9.54 10.91
C LEU A 111 -13.98 8.27 10.88
N GLU A 112 -13.16 8.08 9.86
CA GLU A 112 -12.18 7.00 9.79
C GLU A 112 -10.77 7.58 9.83
N TYR A 113 -9.95 7.05 10.72
CA TYR A 113 -8.51 7.24 10.74
C TYR A 113 -7.84 5.93 10.33
N SER A 114 -6.82 6.02 9.50
CA SER A 114 -5.99 4.88 9.11
C SER A 114 -4.51 5.24 9.21
N PHE A 115 -3.73 4.23 9.58
CA PHE A 115 -2.28 4.30 9.64
C PHE A 115 -1.71 3.03 9.01
N THR A 116 -0.78 3.19 8.08
CA THR A 116 -0.07 2.07 7.46
C THR A 116 1.42 2.33 7.54
N ARG A 117 2.18 1.38 8.06
CA ARG A 117 3.64 1.38 8.04
C ARG A 117 4.13 0.38 7.01
N ASP A 118 4.82 0.88 6.00
CA ASP A 118 5.31 0.12 4.86
C ASP A 118 6.74 0.55 4.50
N HIS A 119 7.71 -0.23 4.98
CA HIS A 119 9.14 0.02 4.75
C HIS A 119 9.59 -0.33 3.32
N ASN A 120 8.69 -0.85 2.49
CA ASN A 120 9.01 -1.18 1.10
C ASN A 120 8.86 0.05 0.19
N ARG A 121 8.33 1.17 0.67
CA ARG A 121 8.08 2.38 -0.11
C ARG A 121 9.34 3.18 -0.37
N GLN A 122 9.41 3.81 -1.54
CA GLN A 122 10.50 4.71 -1.90
C GLN A 122 10.00 6.03 -2.49
N ARG A 123 10.83 7.05 -2.31
CA ARG A 123 10.63 8.38 -2.91
C ARG A 123 11.70 8.63 -3.96
N MET A 124 11.27 9.08 -5.12
CA MET A 124 12.18 9.59 -6.14
C MET A 124 12.51 11.04 -5.79
N VAL A 125 13.80 11.34 -5.61
CA VAL A 125 14.29 12.69 -5.34
C VAL A 125 15.11 13.14 -6.53
N ALA A 126 14.80 14.34 -7.04
CA ALA A 126 15.57 14.96 -8.11
C ALA A 126 16.92 15.43 -7.55
N GLN A 127 18.00 15.05 -8.22
CA GLN A 127 19.34 15.54 -7.95
C GLN A 127 19.63 16.80 -8.78
N GLU A 128 20.65 17.57 -8.38
CA GLU A 128 21.06 18.81 -9.07
C GLU A 128 21.51 18.56 -10.53
N ASP A 129 21.88 17.32 -10.86
CA ASP A 129 22.25 16.88 -12.21
C ASP A 129 21.04 16.51 -13.10
N GLY A 130 19.82 16.66 -12.58
CA GLY A 130 18.58 16.32 -13.29
C GLY A 130 18.24 14.82 -13.29
N THR A 131 19.03 13.97 -12.62
CA THR A 131 18.71 12.56 -12.42
C THR A 131 17.79 12.37 -11.22
N TYR A 132 17.03 11.27 -11.21
CA TYR A 132 16.22 10.89 -10.05
C TYR A 132 16.91 9.76 -9.30
N LYS A 133 17.10 9.95 -8.00
CA LYS A 133 17.59 8.90 -7.09
C LYS A 133 16.45 8.38 -6.26
N SER A 134 16.37 7.06 -6.12
CA SER A 134 15.43 6.44 -5.20
C SER A 134 15.97 6.51 -3.78
N GLU A 135 15.25 7.20 -2.90
CA GLU A 135 15.47 7.19 -1.46
C GLU A 135 14.55 6.17 -0.82
N SER A 136 15.15 5.28 -0.03
CA SER A 136 14.46 4.29 0.81
C SER A 136 14.61 4.69 2.28
N ASP A 137 13.80 4.09 3.15
CA ASP A 137 13.84 4.29 4.61
C ASP A 137 13.48 5.72 5.09
N VAL A 138 12.72 6.47 4.31
CA VAL A 138 12.23 7.81 4.69
C VAL A 138 10.88 7.70 5.41
N ILE A 139 10.82 8.12 6.67
CA ILE A 139 9.62 7.96 7.53
C ILE A 139 8.36 8.54 6.89
N GLU A 140 8.46 9.72 6.28
CA GLU A 140 7.35 10.43 5.59
C GLU A 140 6.72 9.61 4.45
N VAL A 141 7.47 8.64 3.94
CA VAL A 141 7.09 7.80 2.81
C VAL A 141 6.62 6.43 3.30
N MET A 142 7.21 5.93 4.39
CA MET A 142 6.89 4.63 4.99
C MET A 142 5.63 4.65 5.85
N ASP A 143 5.44 5.73 6.61
CA ASP A 143 4.32 5.91 7.53
C ASP A 143 3.22 6.73 6.84
N VAL A 144 2.18 6.05 6.36
CA VAL A 144 1.05 6.63 5.65
C VAL A 144 -0.11 6.82 6.62
N HIS A 145 -0.57 8.06 6.73
CA HIS A 145 -1.75 8.43 7.51
C HIS A 145 -2.90 8.80 6.59
N GLY A 146 -4.10 8.29 6.88
CA GLY A 146 -5.33 8.65 6.19
C GLY A 146 -6.37 9.12 7.19
N LEU A 147 -7.04 10.23 6.88
CA LEU A 147 -8.19 10.71 7.61
C LEU A 147 -9.33 10.91 6.63
N MET A 148 -10.46 10.27 6.89
CA MET A 148 -11.66 10.36 6.07
C MET A 148 -12.83 10.76 6.95
N PHE A 149 -13.60 11.73 6.47
CA PHE A 149 -14.89 12.09 7.04
C PHE A 149 -15.95 11.87 5.97
N LEU A 150 -16.98 11.11 6.33
CA LEU A 150 -18.07 10.75 5.44
C LEU A 150 -19.40 11.07 6.12
N VAL A 151 -20.32 11.60 5.32
CA VAL A 151 -21.70 11.85 5.74
C VAL A 151 -22.61 11.16 4.74
N GLU A 152 -23.45 10.26 5.22
CA GLU A 152 -24.41 9.52 4.42
C GLU A 152 -25.83 9.94 4.80
N GLY A 153 -26.64 10.25 3.78
CA GLY A 153 -28.07 10.49 3.91
C GLY A 153 -28.84 9.50 3.06
N ARG A 154 -29.87 8.85 3.62
CA ARG A 154 -30.87 8.07 2.87
C ARG A 154 -32.13 8.91 2.68
N PHE A 155 -32.53 9.08 1.42
CA PHE A 155 -33.74 9.78 0.98
C PHE A 155 -34.71 8.82 0.28
#